data_AF-A0A0M0ECD3-F1
#
_entry.id   AF-A0A0M0ECD3-F1
#
_cell.length_a   1.000
_cell.length_b   1.000
_cell.length_c   1.000
_cell.angle_alpha   90.00
_cell.angle_beta   90.00
_cell.angle_gamma   90.00
#
_symmetry.space_group_name_H-M   'P 1'
#
loop_
_entity.id
_entity.type
_entity.pdbx_description
1 polymer ?
#
loop_
_entity_poly.entity_id
_entity_poly.type
_entity_poly.pdbx_seq_one_letter_code
_entity_poly.pdbx_strand_id
1 'polypeptide(L)'
;MKDYKEGGFKDLNTYLRGGQTRPGVAAEYDKTAKRMDAAIAKSSLKQDTKLYRGIDHPALAANAEKLIGRDVDVASFQSTSTDSRVATDFAGMGKGAVVFQISAKAGTPALGMDQFEVSGNRGENEVLLGRGGKMRITGVDRSGSVPVIHAEYVASNPDKPRTSRDSLYAEDEATKRDASRFVIGEEEANEIFGKYLQD
;
A
#
# COMPACT_ATOMS: atom_id res chain seq x y z
N MET A 1 -5.38 -16.74 -1.45
CA MET A 1 -5.19 -16.13 -0.11
C MET A 1 -4.08 -16.81 0.66
N LYS A 2 -4.09 -18.14 0.81
CA LYS A 2 -2.99 -18.88 1.45
C LYS A 2 -1.63 -18.62 0.77
N ASP A 3 -1.54 -18.81 -0.55
CA ASP A 3 -0.30 -18.55 -1.31
C ASP A 3 0.18 -17.09 -1.23
N TYR A 4 -0.76 -16.14 -1.11
CA TYR A 4 -0.41 -14.73 -0.90
C TYR A 4 0.28 -14.54 0.45
N LYS A 5 -0.25 -15.16 1.52
CA LYS A 5 0.28 -15.07 2.89
C LYS A 5 1.61 -15.83 3.07
N GLU A 6 1.84 -16.90 2.30
CA GLU A 6 3.08 -17.72 2.37
C GLU A 6 4.27 -17.15 1.57
N GLY A 7 4.13 -15.97 0.94
CA GLY A 7 5.21 -15.29 0.25
C GLY A 7 4.90 -14.82 -1.17
N GLY A 8 3.79 -15.28 -1.76
CA GLY A 8 3.33 -14.85 -3.08
C GLY A 8 2.95 -13.36 -3.15
N PHE A 9 2.80 -12.69 -2.00
CA PHE A 9 2.58 -11.25 -1.94
C PHE A 9 3.73 -10.44 -2.54
N LYS A 10 4.98 -10.91 -2.44
CA LYS A 10 6.16 -10.17 -2.93
C LYS A 10 6.08 -10.00 -4.45
N ASP A 11 6.01 -11.12 -5.17
CA ASP A 11 5.98 -11.08 -6.63
C ASP A 11 4.72 -10.41 -7.19
N LEU A 12 3.56 -10.65 -6.59
CA LEU A 12 2.31 -10.03 -7.01
C LEU A 12 2.34 -8.51 -6.79
N ASN A 13 2.79 -8.05 -5.62
CA ASN A 13 2.85 -6.63 -5.34
C ASN A 13 3.94 -5.94 -6.18
N THR A 14 5.09 -6.58 -6.42
CA THR A 14 6.10 -6.09 -7.38
C THR A 14 5.50 -5.92 -8.78
N TYR A 15 4.76 -6.91 -9.27
CA TYR A 15 4.05 -6.83 -10.55
C TYR A 15 3.06 -5.65 -10.59
N LEU A 16 2.22 -5.51 -9.55
CA LEU A 16 1.21 -4.45 -9.46
C LEU A 16 1.83 -3.05 -9.36
N ARG A 17 3.07 -2.95 -8.88
CA ARG A 17 3.85 -1.71 -8.80
C ARG A 17 4.64 -1.40 -10.09
N GLY A 18 4.50 -2.21 -11.14
CA GLY A 18 5.20 -2.02 -12.41
C GLY A 18 6.65 -2.55 -12.41
N GLY A 19 7.07 -3.27 -11.36
CA GLY A 19 8.38 -3.88 -11.29
C GLY A 19 8.57 -5.04 -12.27
N GLN A 20 9.82 -5.43 -12.49
CA GLN A 20 10.14 -6.58 -13.31
C GLN A 20 9.72 -7.87 -12.62
N THR A 21 9.01 -8.72 -13.35
CA THR A 21 8.66 -10.07 -12.92
C THR A 21 9.17 -11.09 -13.93
N ARG A 22 9.04 -12.37 -13.57
CA ARG A 22 9.45 -13.47 -14.46
C ARG A 22 8.67 -13.39 -15.79
N PRO A 23 9.27 -13.73 -16.93
CA PRO A 23 8.53 -13.83 -18.19
C PRO A 23 7.36 -14.82 -18.07
N GLY A 24 6.20 -14.48 -18.65
CA GLY A 24 5.06 -15.40 -18.77
C GLY A 24 4.13 -15.52 -17.55
N VAL A 25 4.35 -14.78 -16.44
CA VAL A 25 3.48 -14.88 -15.25
C VAL A 25 2.47 -13.74 -15.09
N ALA A 26 2.52 -12.71 -15.95
CA ALA A 26 1.65 -11.53 -15.87
C ALA A 26 0.15 -11.87 -15.82
N ALA A 27 -0.31 -12.77 -16.70
CA ALA A 27 -1.71 -13.19 -16.75
C ALA A 27 -2.18 -13.88 -15.46
N GLU A 28 -1.32 -14.67 -14.82
CA GLU A 28 -1.62 -15.33 -13.55
C GLU A 28 -1.64 -14.32 -12.38
N TYR A 29 -0.77 -13.30 -12.42
CA TYR A 29 -0.82 -12.20 -11.45
C TYR A 29 -2.08 -11.35 -11.62
N ASP A 30 -2.49 -11.02 -12.84
CA ASP A 30 -3.75 -10.32 -13.10
C ASP A 30 -4.96 -11.10 -12.57
N LYS A 31 -4.99 -12.40 -12.83
CA LYS A 31 -6.04 -13.30 -12.34
C LYS A 31 -6.06 -13.36 -10.81
N THR A 32 -4.89 -13.40 -10.19
CA THR A 32 -4.75 -13.39 -8.73
C THR A 32 -5.20 -12.06 -8.14
N ALA A 33 -4.77 -10.93 -8.71
CA ALA A 33 -5.18 -9.59 -8.30
C ALA A 33 -6.70 -9.42 -8.39
N LYS A 34 -7.34 -9.85 -9.49
CA LYS A 34 -8.80 -9.81 -9.64
C LYS A 34 -9.54 -10.64 -8.57
N ARG A 35 -9.02 -11.82 -8.24
CA ARG A 35 -9.61 -12.66 -7.17
C ARG A 35 -9.49 -11.98 -5.80
N MET A 36 -8.35 -11.36 -5.52
CA MET A 36 -8.13 -10.62 -4.29
C MET A 36 -9.00 -9.37 -4.21
N ASP A 37 -9.10 -8.60 -5.28
CA ASP A 37 -10.00 -7.46 -5.40
C ASP A 37 -11.44 -7.86 -5.11
N ALA A 38 -11.92 -8.96 -5.71
CA ALA A 38 -13.27 -9.47 -5.49
C ALA A 38 -13.49 -9.98 -4.06
N ALA A 39 -12.46 -10.53 -3.41
CA ALA A 39 -12.55 -10.96 -2.01
C ALA A 39 -12.59 -9.76 -1.05
N ILE A 40 -11.73 -8.76 -1.27
CA ILE A 40 -11.71 -7.52 -0.48
C ILE A 40 -13.01 -6.74 -0.67
N ALA A 41 -13.57 -6.67 -1.89
CA ALA A 41 -14.81 -5.96 -2.15
C ALA A 41 -16.03 -6.56 -1.42
N LYS A 42 -15.98 -7.83 -1.02
CA LYS A 42 -17.05 -8.50 -0.26
C LYS A 42 -16.99 -8.25 1.24
N SER A 43 -15.94 -7.56 1.71
CA SER A 43 -15.70 -7.30 3.12
C SER A 43 -15.36 -5.84 3.34
N SER A 44 -15.71 -5.32 4.50
CA SER A 44 -15.43 -3.95 4.87
C SER A 44 -15.21 -3.81 6.36
N LEU A 45 -14.42 -2.79 6.73
CA LEU A 45 -14.24 -2.40 8.12
C LEU A 45 -15.59 -2.03 8.74
N LYS A 46 -15.88 -2.58 9.91
CA LYS A 46 -17.16 -2.35 10.60
C LYS A 46 -17.20 -1.03 11.38
N GLN A 47 -16.04 -0.46 11.64
CA GLN A 47 -15.86 0.78 12.38
C GLN A 47 -14.60 1.49 11.89
N ASP A 48 -14.45 2.77 12.23
CA ASP A 48 -13.21 3.50 12.06
C ASP A 48 -12.09 2.73 12.79
N THR A 49 -11.03 2.41 12.07
CA THR A 49 -9.98 1.51 12.55
C THR A 49 -8.61 2.13 12.29
N LYS A 50 -7.73 2.05 13.29
CA LYS A 50 -6.31 2.35 13.13
C LYS A 50 -5.58 1.08 12.72
N LEU A 51 -4.82 1.18 11.65
CA LEU A 51 -4.02 0.11 11.07
C LEU A 51 -2.56 0.54 11.06
N TYR A 52 -1.66 -0.42 11.17
CA TYR A 52 -0.23 -0.18 11.26
C TYR A 52 0.51 -0.96 10.19
N ARG A 53 1.51 -0.33 9.57
CA ARG A 53 2.39 -0.98 8.61
C ARG A 53 3.83 -0.55 8.86
N GLY A 54 4.68 -1.53 9.19
CA GLY A 54 6.12 -1.34 9.26
C GLY A 54 6.76 -1.44 7.90
N ILE A 55 7.76 -0.60 7.67
CA ILE A 55 8.64 -0.67 6.51
C ILE A 55 10.05 -0.24 6.91
N ASP A 56 11.06 -0.75 6.20
CA ASP A 56 12.43 -0.24 6.26
C ASP A 56 12.73 0.54 4.98
N HIS A 57 12.69 1.86 5.06
CA HIS A 57 12.95 2.74 3.92
C HIS A 57 13.70 4.04 4.31
N PRO A 58 15.05 4.07 4.19
CA PRO A 58 15.88 5.20 4.64
C PRO A 58 15.49 6.56 4.04
N ALA A 59 15.18 6.62 2.75
CA ALA A 59 14.84 7.89 2.11
C ALA A 59 13.50 8.44 2.62
N LEU A 60 12.53 7.56 2.88
CA LEU A 60 11.24 7.97 3.44
C LEU A 60 11.41 8.36 4.91
N ALA A 61 12.15 7.56 5.69
CA ALA A 61 12.47 7.87 7.08
C ALA A 61 13.14 9.25 7.24
N ALA A 62 13.98 9.64 6.28
CA ALA A 62 14.65 10.94 6.27
C ALA A 62 13.79 12.11 5.76
N ASN A 63 12.78 11.85 4.92
CA ASN A 63 12.05 12.90 4.19
C ASN A 63 10.53 12.93 4.45
N ALA A 64 10.03 12.15 5.42
CA ALA A 64 8.61 11.97 5.68
C ALA A 64 7.81 13.29 5.81
N GLU A 65 8.40 14.32 6.42
CA GLU A 65 7.74 15.62 6.65
C GLU A 65 7.39 16.35 5.36
N LYS A 66 8.17 16.15 4.30
CA LYS A 66 7.91 16.77 2.99
C LYS A 66 6.62 16.26 2.35
N LEU A 67 6.10 15.15 2.87
CA LEU A 67 4.93 14.46 2.34
C LEU A 67 3.65 14.88 3.06
N ILE A 68 3.73 15.62 4.16
CA ILE A 68 2.55 16.10 4.90
C ILE A 68 1.65 16.92 3.96
N GLY A 69 0.36 16.57 3.94
CA GLY A 69 -0.66 17.16 3.07
C GLY A 69 -0.70 16.58 1.65
N ARG A 70 0.19 15.64 1.31
CA ARG A 70 0.20 14.96 0.01
C ARG A 70 -0.65 13.69 0.01
N ASP A 71 -1.20 13.39 -1.16
CA ASP A 71 -1.82 12.12 -1.45
C ASP A 71 -0.84 11.23 -2.19
N VAL A 72 -0.77 9.96 -1.78
CA VAL A 72 0.11 8.95 -2.35
C VAL A 72 -0.73 7.82 -2.92
N ASP A 73 -0.47 7.43 -4.16
CA ASP A 73 -1.20 6.33 -4.79
C ASP A 73 -0.79 4.96 -4.24
N VAL A 74 -1.79 4.13 -3.97
CA VAL A 74 -1.63 2.78 -3.42
C VAL A 74 -1.81 1.77 -4.55
N ALA A 75 -0.77 1.55 -5.34
CA ALA A 75 -0.85 0.69 -6.54
C ALA A 75 -1.06 -0.80 -6.24
N SER A 76 -0.58 -1.28 -5.08
CA SER A 76 -0.66 -2.68 -4.65
C SER A 76 -1.54 -2.86 -3.41
N PHE A 77 -1.85 -4.12 -3.07
CA PHE A 77 -2.46 -4.42 -1.77
C PHE A 77 -1.52 -4.00 -0.64
N GLN A 78 -2.11 -3.61 0.51
CA GLN A 78 -1.35 -3.22 1.69
C GLN A 78 -1.63 -4.18 2.83
N SER A 79 -0.63 -4.99 3.21
CA SER A 79 -0.68 -5.73 4.46
C SER A 79 -0.46 -4.76 5.61
N THR A 80 -1.40 -4.78 6.54
CA THR A 80 -1.42 -3.96 7.75
C THR A 80 -1.81 -4.81 8.95
N SER A 81 -1.58 -4.33 10.15
CA SER A 81 -2.00 -4.97 11.40
C SER A 81 -2.81 -4.00 12.25
N THR A 82 -3.72 -4.49 13.09
CA THR A 82 -4.31 -3.66 14.16
C THR A 82 -3.39 -3.53 15.39
N ASP A 83 -2.28 -4.28 15.43
CA ASP A 83 -1.27 -4.23 16.49
C ASP A 83 -0.03 -3.46 16.02
N SER A 84 0.28 -2.34 16.69
CA SER A 84 1.43 -1.51 16.35
C SER A 84 2.78 -2.20 16.62
N ARG A 85 2.82 -3.19 17.53
CA ARG A 85 4.06 -3.94 17.83
C ARG A 85 4.46 -4.81 16.65
N VAL A 86 3.48 -5.48 16.02
CA VAL A 86 3.70 -6.26 14.79
C VAL A 86 4.30 -5.36 13.71
N ALA A 87 3.73 -4.18 13.49
CA ALA A 87 4.28 -3.22 12.55
C ALA A 87 5.69 -2.74 12.92
N THR A 88 5.99 -2.54 14.21
CA THR A 88 7.33 -2.15 14.64
C THR A 88 8.35 -3.25 14.38
N ASP A 89 7.99 -4.52 14.64
CA ASP A 89 8.84 -5.67 14.35
C ASP A 89 9.14 -5.78 12.84
N PHE A 90 8.13 -5.51 11.99
CA PHE A 90 8.31 -5.46 10.53
C PHE A 90 9.18 -4.30 10.05
N ALA A 91 9.13 -3.14 10.71
CA ALA A 91 9.98 -2.00 10.36
C ALA A 91 11.46 -2.25 10.69
N GLY A 92 11.74 -3.15 11.64
CA GLY A 92 13.08 -3.42 12.12
C GLY A 92 13.64 -2.26 12.96
N MET A 93 14.97 -2.25 13.14
CA MET A 93 15.68 -1.28 14.00
C MET A 93 16.66 -0.38 13.22
N GLY A 94 16.57 -0.38 11.88
CA GLY A 94 17.47 0.36 11.00
C GLY A 94 17.16 1.85 10.90
N LYS A 95 18.06 2.61 10.27
CA LYS A 95 17.84 4.04 9.98
C LYS A 95 16.67 4.30 9.02
N GLY A 96 16.20 3.26 8.33
CA GLY A 96 15.01 3.32 7.49
C GLY A 96 13.73 2.84 8.17
N ALA A 97 13.79 2.33 9.40
CA ALA A 97 12.60 1.87 10.10
C ALA A 97 11.57 3.00 10.22
N VAL A 98 10.36 2.76 9.72
CA VAL A 98 9.22 3.66 9.79
C VAL A 98 7.95 2.84 10.01
N VAL A 99 7.05 3.38 10.83
CA VAL A 99 5.70 2.83 11.00
C VAL A 99 4.68 3.79 10.42
N PHE A 100 3.86 3.34 9.49
CA PHE A 100 2.63 4.04 9.15
C PHE A 100 1.56 3.73 10.18
N GLN A 101 0.93 4.78 10.73
CA GLN A 101 -0.35 4.70 11.43
C GLN A 101 -1.45 5.21 10.49
N ILE A 102 -2.23 4.29 9.96
CA ILE A 102 -3.23 4.52 8.92
C ILE A 102 -4.61 4.56 9.58
N SER A 103 -5.31 5.67 9.42
CA SER A 103 -6.73 5.78 9.77
C SER A 103 -7.56 5.34 8.56
N ALA A 104 -8.41 4.33 8.74
CA ALA A 104 -9.35 3.88 7.72
C ALA A 104 -10.78 3.94 8.28
N LYS A 105 -11.70 4.52 7.51
CA LYS A 105 -13.09 4.72 7.94
C LYS A 105 -13.90 3.43 7.90
N ALA A 106 -14.95 3.36 8.71
CA ALA A 106 -15.98 2.33 8.58
C ALA A 106 -16.47 2.25 7.12
N GLY A 107 -16.72 1.04 6.62
CA GLY A 107 -17.10 0.80 5.23
C GLY A 107 -15.94 0.70 4.25
N THR A 108 -14.70 1.02 4.64
CA THR A 108 -13.51 0.82 3.80
C THR A 108 -13.38 -0.66 3.39
N PRO A 109 -13.25 -0.98 2.09
CA PRO A 109 -13.00 -2.34 1.63
C PRO A 109 -11.69 -2.89 2.20
N ALA A 110 -11.80 -3.97 2.98
CA ALA A 110 -10.68 -4.59 3.67
C ALA A 110 -11.01 -6.04 4.00
N LEU A 111 -9.99 -6.89 4.08
CA LEU A 111 -10.14 -8.29 4.44
C LEU A 111 -9.31 -8.62 5.68
N GLY A 112 -9.97 -9.18 6.70
CA GLY A 112 -9.26 -9.80 7.83
C GLY A 112 -8.58 -11.10 7.38
N MET A 113 -7.30 -11.22 7.67
CA MET A 113 -6.45 -12.31 7.19
C MET A 113 -6.18 -13.37 8.26
N ASP A 114 -6.69 -13.18 9.48
CA ASP A 114 -6.51 -14.11 10.61
C ASP A 114 -7.19 -15.46 10.34
N GLN A 115 -8.27 -15.51 9.58
CA GLN A 115 -8.91 -16.77 9.18
C GLN A 115 -8.08 -17.63 8.21
N PHE A 116 -6.93 -17.13 7.74
CA PHE A 116 -6.02 -17.82 6.83
C PHE A 116 -4.66 -18.13 7.48
N GLU A 117 -4.60 -18.26 8.82
CA GLU A 117 -3.33 -18.48 9.53
C GLU A 117 -2.50 -19.63 8.92
N VAL A 118 -1.22 -19.34 8.74
CA VAL A 118 -0.17 -20.32 8.48
C VAL A 118 0.79 -20.32 9.68
N SER A 119 1.54 -21.40 9.89
CA SER A 119 2.31 -21.61 11.12
C SER A 119 3.29 -20.48 11.49
N GLY A 120 3.71 -19.65 10.53
CA GLY A 120 4.62 -18.51 10.75
C GLY A 120 3.96 -17.16 11.06
N ASN A 121 2.63 -17.04 10.95
CA ASN A 121 1.94 -15.73 10.91
C ASN A 121 0.72 -15.67 11.86
N ARG A 122 0.74 -16.48 12.93
CA ARG A 122 -0.34 -16.48 13.93
C ARG A 122 -0.31 -15.22 14.78
N GLY A 123 -1.47 -14.61 14.99
CA GLY A 123 -1.61 -13.44 15.86
C GLY A 123 -1.09 -12.12 15.28
N GLU A 124 -0.86 -12.03 13.96
CA GLU A 124 -0.49 -10.77 13.30
C GLU A 124 -1.64 -9.76 13.25
N ASN A 125 -2.87 -10.16 13.60
CA ASN A 125 -4.10 -9.35 13.49
C ASN A 125 -4.16 -8.62 12.14
N GLU A 126 -3.89 -9.38 11.07
CA GLU A 126 -3.59 -8.82 9.76
C GLU A 126 -4.89 -8.38 9.07
N VAL A 127 -4.87 -7.15 8.58
CA VAL A 127 -5.91 -6.55 7.75
C VAL A 127 -5.29 -6.18 6.41
N LEU A 128 -5.85 -6.72 5.33
CA LEU A 128 -5.42 -6.43 3.97
C LEU A 128 -6.29 -5.32 3.38
N LEU A 129 -5.70 -4.16 3.08
CA LEU A 129 -6.36 -3.08 2.36
C LEU A 129 -6.29 -3.31 0.84
N GLY A 130 -7.33 -2.85 0.14
CA GLY A 130 -7.40 -2.89 -1.31
C GLY A 130 -6.32 -2.05 -2.01
N ARG A 131 -6.17 -2.28 -3.32
CA ARG A 131 -5.32 -1.47 -4.21
C ARG A 131 -6.12 -0.38 -4.93
N GLY A 132 -5.41 0.59 -5.50
CA GLY A 132 -5.94 1.72 -6.28
C GLY A 132 -6.42 2.91 -5.45
N GLY A 133 -6.37 2.82 -4.12
CA GLY A 133 -6.71 3.93 -3.22
C GLY A 133 -5.59 4.94 -3.09
N LYS A 134 -5.76 5.90 -2.17
CA LYS A 134 -4.76 6.90 -1.80
C LYS A 134 -4.44 6.84 -0.31
N MET A 135 -3.19 7.10 0.06
CA MET A 135 -2.78 7.43 1.42
C MET A 135 -2.56 8.93 1.50
N ARG A 136 -3.38 9.64 2.26
CA ARG A 136 -3.17 11.06 2.55
C ARG A 136 -2.29 11.18 3.79
N ILE A 137 -1.10 11.74 3.66
CA ILE A 137 -0.20 11.93 4.80
C ILE A 137 -0.64 13.15 5.60
N THR A 138 -0.91 12.95 6.89
CA THR A 138 -1.48 13.98 7.77
C THR A 138 -0.48 14.49 8.81
N GLY A 139 0.61 13.77 9.04
CA GLY A 139 1.63 14.18 9.99
C GLY A 139 2.75 13.17 10.14
N VAL A 140 3.78 13.56 10.89
CA VAL A 140 4.91 12.71 11.27
C VAL A 140 5.21 12.94 12.74
N ASP A 141 5.32 11.87 13.52
CA ASP A 141 5.79 11.88 14.90
C ASP A 141 7.18 11.27 14.99
N ARG A 142 8.13 12.04 15.54
CA ARG A 142 9.53 11.62 15.77
C ARG A 142 9.91 11.59 17.25
N SER A 143 8.94 11.67 18.15
CA SER A 143 9.20 11.62 19.60
C SER A 143 9.73 10.25 20.05
N GLY A 144 9.45 9.19 19.27
CA GLY A 144 9.95 7.83 19.50
C GLY A 144 11.24 7.49 18.73
N SER A 145 11.76 6.29 18.98
CA SER A 145 12.96 5.75 18.29
C SER A 145 12.71 5.37 16.83
N VAL A 146 11.47 5.06 16.46
CA VAL A 146 11.03 4.79 15.10
C VAL A 146 10.00 5.88 14.72
N PRO A 147 10.23 6.66 13.65
CA PRO A 147 9.27 7.64 13.18
C PRO A 147 7.92 7.01 12.85
N VAL A 148 6.84 7.68 13.23
CA VAL A 148 5.47 7.29 12.89
C VAL A 148 4.90 8.26 11.87
N ILE A 149 4.56 7.76 10.68
CA ILE A 149 3.86 8.55 9.65
C ILE A 149 2.36 8.36 9.85
N HIS A 150 1.66 9.45 10.13
CA HIS A 150 0.20 9.45 10.19
C HIS A 150 -0.37 9.59 8.78
N ALA A 151 -1.29 8.68 8.44
CA ALA A 151 -1.97 8.69 7.15
C ALA A 151 -3.47 8.41 7.29
N GLU A 152 -4.25 8.87 6.32
CA GLU A 152 -5.64 8.46 6.09
C GLU A 152 -5.71 7.65 4.80
N TYR A 153 -6.33 6.47 4.86
CA TYR A 153 -6.58 5.67 3.66
C TYR A 153 -7.91 6.06 3.03
N VAL A 154 -7.85 6.47 1.77
CA VAL A 154 -8.99 6.81 0.93
C VAL A 154 -9.14 5.72 -0.12
N ALA A 155 -10.15 4.85 0.04
CA ALA A 155 -10.38 3.77 -0.90
C ALA A 155 -10.73 4.29 -2.31
N SER A 156 -10.24 3.58 -3.33
CA SER A 156 -10.70 3.78 -4.71
C SER A 156 -12.20 3.55 -4.80
N ASN A 157 -12.92 4.32 -5.62
CA ASN A 157 -14.32 4.01 -5.94
C ASN A 157 -14.39 2.59 -6.55
N PRO A 158 -15.12 1.64 -5.93
CA PRO A 158 -15.21 0.25 -6.41
C PRO A 158 -15.90 0.13 -7.77
N ASP A 159 -16.69 1.11 -8.19
CA ASP A 159 -17.41 1.12 -9.47
C ASP A 159 -16.56 1.62 -10.65
N LYS A 160 -15.39 2.19 -10.38
CA LYS A 160 -14.42 2.47 -11.46
C LYS A 160 -13.63 1.20 -11.74
N PRO A 161 -13.57 0.71 -13.00
CA PRO A 161 -12.72 -0.41 -13.34
C PRO A 161 -11.29 -0.10 -12.89
N ARG A 162 -10.75 -0.94 -11.99
CA ARG A 162 -9.32 -0.92 -11.68
C ARG A 162 -8.62 -1.33 -12.96
N THR A 163 -8.03 -0.35 -13.63
CA THR A 163 -7.31 -0.52 -14.87
C THR A 163 -6.27 -1.63 -14.69
N SER A 164 -6.19 -2.53 -15.67
CA SER A 164 -5.07 -3.45 -15.81
C SER A 164 -3.78 -2.63 -15.93
N ARG A 165 -2.62 -3.26 -15.70
CA ARG A 165 -1.32 -2.62 -15.93
C ARG A 165 -1.30 -1.90 -17.29
N ASP A 166 -1.81 -2.54 -18.33
CA ASP A 166 -1.86 -2.00 -19.69
C ASP A 166 -2.76 -0.77 -19.85
N SER A 167 -3.76 -0.54 -18.98
CA SER A 167 -4.65 0.63 -19.06
C SER A 167 -4.23 1.78 -18.12
N LEU A 168 -3.56 1.50 -16.99
CA LEU A 168 -2.95 2.55 -16.15
C LEU A 168 -1.83 3.29 -16.90
N TYR A 169 -1.07 2.60 -17.74
CA TYR A 169 -0.01 3.22 -18.55
C TYR A 169 -0.48 3.73 -19.91
N ALA A 170 -1.60 3.23 -20.45
CA ALA A 170 -2.19 3.79 -21.67
C ALA A 170 -2.86 5.15 -21.43
N GLU A 171 -3.41 5.40 -20.23
CA GLU A 171 -3.94 6.72 -19.85
C GLU A 171 -2.81 7.75 -19.66
N ASP A 172 -1.65 7.33 -19.14
CA ASP A 172 -0.47 8.19 -18.94
C ASP A 172 0.17 8.67 -20.28
N GLU A 173 0.08 7.88 -21.34
CA GLU A 173 0.47 8.28 -22.70
C GLU A 173 -0.54 9.27 -23.34
N ALA A 174 -1.81 9.21 -22.94
CA ALA A 174 -2.86 10.11 -23.45
C ALA A 174 -2.86 11.48 -22.75
N THR A 175 -2.53 11.54 -21.47
CA THR A 175 -2.47 12.80 -20.68
C THR A 175 -1.18 13.59 -20.90
N LYS A 176 -0.11 12.97 -21.42
CA LYS A 176 1.12 13.67 -21.85
C LYS A 176 0.93 14.64 -23.02
N ARG A 177 -0.27 14.71 -23.62
CA ARG A 177 -0.60 15.69 -24.68
C ARG A 177 -1.22 17.00 -24.20
N ASP A 178 -1.46 17.17 -22.91
CA ASP A 178 -1.93 18.45 -22.34
C ASP A 178 -0.87 19.07 -21.42
N ALA A 179 0.29 19.35 -21.99
CA ALA A 179 1.42 19.99 -21.32
C ALA A 179 1.17 21.49 -21.16
N SER A 180 0.46 21.89 -20.11
CA SER A 180 0.48 23.26 -19.61
C SER A 180 0.29 23.36 -18.08
N ARG A 181 1.01 22.54 -17.30
CA ARG A 181 1.26 22.83 -15.89
C ARG A 181 2.71 22.55 -15.51
N PHE A 182 3.52 23.60 -15.55
CA PHE A 182 4.79 23.67 -14.85
C PHE A 182 4.50 23.66 -13.35
N VAL A 183 4.67 22.52 -12.68
CA VAL A 183 4.63 22.43 -11.22
C VAL A 183 5.80 21.57 -10.77
N ILE A 184 6.79 22.24 -10.17
CA ILE A 184 7.83 21.60 -9.37
C ILE A 184 7.10 21.00 -8.15
N GLY A 185 7.04 19.66 -8.00
CA GLY A 185 6.54 19.03 -6.75
C GLY A 185 5.72 17.73 -6.81
N GLU A 186 5.58 17.04 -7.94
CA GLU A 186 4.92 15.72 -8.02
C GLU A 186 5.89 14.56 -8.31
N GLU A 187 6.92 14.79 -9.14
CA GLU A 187 7.92 13.77 -9.48
C GLU A 187 8.71 13.29 -8.26
N GLU A 188 9.13 14.18 -7.35
CA GLU A 188 9.90 13.80 -6.15
C GLU A 188 9.06 12.97 -5.16
N ALA A 189 7.76 13.25 -5.04
CA ALA A 189 6.85 12.49 -4.18
C ALA A 189 6.55 11.10 -4.78
N ASN A 190 6.39 11.03 -6.11
CA ASN A 190 6.30 9.77 -6.85
C ASN A 190 7.65 9.02 -6.92
N GLU A 191 8.79 9.69 -6.82
CA GLU A 191 10.08 9.03 -6.66
C GLU A 191 10.21 8.45 -5.25
N ILE A 192 9.85 9.22 -4.22
CA ILE A 192 9.93 8.80 -2.81
C ILE A 192 8.91 7.70 -2.47
N PHE A 193 7.76 7.63 -3.14
CA PHE A 193 6.75 6.59 -2.90
C PHE A 193 6.60 5.56 -4.01
N GLY A 194 6.58 6.02 -5.26
CA GLY A 194 6.39 5.18 -6.45
C GLY A 194 7.51 4.19 -6.65
N LYS A 195 8.68 4.37 -6.02
CA LYS A 195 9.80 3.41 -6.03
C LYS A 195 10.02 2.65 -4.71
N TYR A 196 9.33 2.98 -3.62
CA TYR A 196 9.88 2.67 -2.29
C TYR A 196 8.90 2.20 -1.19
N LEU A 197 7.60 2.08 -1.50
CA LEU A 197 6.78 1.02 -0.90
C LEU A 197 6.98 -0.32 -1.63
N GLN A 198 8.09 -0.46 -2.37
CA GLN A 198 8.38 -1.56 -3.29
C GLN A 198 9.13 -2.76 -2.68
N ASP A 199 9.68 -2.64 -1.47
CA ASP A 199 10.30 -3.75 -0.72
C ASP A 199 9.35 -4.35 0.35
#